data_AF-A0AAD8A661-F1
#
_entry.id   AF-A0AAD8A661-F1
#
_cell.length_a   1.000
_cell.length_b   1.000
_cell.length_c   1.000
_cell.angle_alpha   90.00
_cell.angle_beta   90.00
_cell.angle_gamma   90.00
#
_symmetry.space_group_name_H-M   'P 1'
#
loop_
_entity.id
_entity.type
_entity.pdbx_description
1 polymer ?
#
loop_
_entity_poly.entity_id
_entity_poly.type
_entity_poly.pdbx_seq_one_letter_code
_entity_poly.pdbx_strand_id
1 'polypeptide(L)'
;CEYFHGYEHCSKFLKKLGLNHATDQDCSNVRYICECVSRRAAHLVSAGVATLVNKIAQESVTVGIDGSVYRFHPHFHDLIMEKMADLVTPGIKFDIMLSEDGSGRGAALVAAVACSGPVK
;
A
#
# COMPACT_ATOMS: atom_id res chain seq x y z
N CYS A 1 -13.86 -17.84 18.49
CA CYS A 1 -14.53 -18.91 17.74
C CYS A 1 -15.85 -18.40 17.19
N GLU A 2 -15.86 -17.88 15.96
CA GLU A 2 -17.07 -17.59 15.19
C GLU A 2 -16.80 -18.10 13.77
N TYR A 3 -17.32 -19.29 13.47
CA TYR A 3 -16.96 -20.10 12.31
C TYR A 3 -18.19 -20.42 11.47
N PHE A 4 -19.08 -19.46 11.22
CA PHE A 4 -20.24 -19.70 10.34
C PHE A 4 -20.57 -18.41 9.59
N HIS A 5 -20.37 -18.40 8.26
CA HIS A 5 -20.62 -17.32 7.26
C HIS A 5 -19.43 -16.44 6.82
N GLY A 6 -18.21 -16.96 6.67
CA GLY A 6 -17.03 -16.14 6.34
C GLY A 6 -16.55 -16.11 4.87
N TYR A 7 -16.96 -17.05 4.00
CA TYR A 7 -16.23 -17.33 2.75
C TYR A 7 -17.07 -17.28 1.47
N GLU A 8 -18.28 -16.74 1.49
CA GLU A 8 -19.17 -16.75 0.31
C GLU A 8 -18.52 -16.20 -0.95
N HIS A 9 -17.83 -15.05 -0.83
CA HIS A 9 -17.15 -14.42 -1.97
C HIS A 9 -16.00 -15.28 -2.50
N CYS A 10 -15.22 -15.87 -1.60
CA CYS A 10 -14.11 -16.75 -1.96
C CYS A 10 -14.63 -18.03 -2.63
N SER A 11 -15.63 -18.70 -2.05
CA SER A 11 -16.24 -19.91 -2.63
C SER A 11 -16.84 -19.64 -4.00
N LYS A 12 -17.57 -18.52 -4.17
CA LYS A 12 -18.10 -18.10 -5.49
C LYS A 12 -16.98 -17.84 -6.50
N PHE A 13 -15.86 -17.24 -6.08
CA PHE A 13 -14.70 -17.02 -6.93
C PHE A 13 -14.02 -18.34 -7.34
N LEU A 14 -13.80 -19.25 -6.40
CA LEU A 14 -13.19 -20.55 -6.67
C LEU A 14 -14.05 -21.39 -7.64
N LYS A 15 -15.38 -21.35 -7.51
CA LYS A 15 -16.30 -21.97 -8.48
C LYS A 15 -16.15 -21.40 -9.89
N LYS A 16 -15.98 -20.08 -10.03
CA LYS A 16 -15.71 -19.44 -11.34
C LYS A 16 -14.39 -19.91 -11.96
N LEU A 17 -13.42 -20.33 -11.14
CA LEU A 17 -12.17 -20.94 -11.59
C LEU A 17 -12.29 -22.44 -11.89
N GLY A 18 -13.50 -23.02 -11.81
CA GLY A 18 -13.75 -24.44 -12.04
C GLY A 18 -13.55 -25.33 -10.81
N LEU A 19 -13.24 -24.75 -9.65
CA LEU A 19 -13.02 -25.48 -8.40
C LEU A 19 -14.35 -25.68 -7.65
N ASN A 20 -15.25 -26.46 -8.24
CA ASN A 20 -16.62 -26.65 -7.74
C ASN A 20 -16.70 -27.39 -6.39
N HIS A 21 -15.65 -28.11 -6.01
CA HIS A 21 -15.55 -28.90 -4.78
C HIS A 21 -14.73 -28.21 -3.68
N ALA A 22 -14.38 -26.92 -3.85
CA ALA A 22 -13.63 -26.17 -2.86
C ALA A 22 -14.38 -26.11 -1.52
N THR A 23 -13.69 -26.47 -0.46
CA THR A 23 -14.18 -26.48 0.92
C THR A 23 -13.97 -25.13 1.60
N ASP A 24 -14.57 -24.94 2.78
CA ASP A 24 -14.29 -23.76 3.62
C ASP A 24 -12.83 -23.73 4.06
N GLN A 25 -12.19 -24.89 4.22
CA GLN A 25 -10.76 -24.97 4.52
C GLN A 25 -9.92 -24.42 3.35
N ASP A 26 -10.29 -24.72 2.11
CA ASP A 26 -9.63 -24.16 0.93
C ASP A 26 -9.77 -22.64 0.88
N CYS A 27 -10.98 -22.14 1.18
CA CYS A 27 -11.22 -20.69 1.25
C CYS A 27 -10.38 -20.02 2.36
N SER A 28 -10.25 -20.66 3.51
CA SER A 28 -9.37 -20.20 4.60
C SER A 28 -7.91 -20.17 4.17
N ASN A 29 -7.44 -21.21 3.46
CA ASN A 29 -6.07 -21.27 2.96
C ASN A 29 -5.80 -20.16 1.93
N VAL A 30 -6.74 -19.93 1.01
CA VAL A 30 -6.64 -18.85 0.01
C VAL A 30 -6.57 -17.49 0.70
N ARG A 31 -7.44 -17.24 1.69
CA ARG A 31 -7.39 -16.02 2.49
C ARG A 31 -6.02 -15.84 3.15
N TYR A 32 -5.50 -16.88 3.79
CA TYR A 32 -4.19 -16.84 4.45
C TYR A 32 -3.05 -16.54 3.46
N ILE A 33 -3.07 -17.16 2.27
CA ILE A 33 -2.10 -16.87 1.21
C ILE A 33 -2.18 -15.40 0.79
N CYS A 34 -3.38 -14.86 0.57
CA CYS A 34 -3.56 -13.44 0.25
C CYS A 34 -3.02 -12.54 1.35
N GLU A 35 -3.29 -12.84 2.62
CA GLU A 35 -2.75 -12.09 3.76
C GLU A 35 -1.22 -12.11 3.78
N CYS A 36 -0.59 -13.28 3.56
CA CYS A 36 0.87 -13.40 3.47
C CYS A 36 1.46 -12.58 2.30
N VAL A 37 0.83 -12.63 1.13
CA VAL A 37 1.28 -11.88 -0.06
C VAL A 37 1.18 -10.38 0.18
N SER A 38 0.04 -9.90 0.71
CA SER A 38 -0.18 -8.49 1.00
C SER A 38 0.78 -7.96 2.05
N ARG A 39 0.99 -8.70 3.16
CA ARG A 39 1.96 -8.35 4.20
C ARG A 39 3.38 -8.26 3.65
N ARG A 40 3.81 -9.25 2.86
CA ARG A 40 5.13 -9.24 2.24
C ARG A 40 5.31 -8.03 1.32
N ALA A 41 4.32 -7.72 0.48
CA ALA A 41 4.37 -6.57 -0.41
C ALA A 41 4.45 -5.25 0.37
N ALA A 42 3.61 -5.08 1.40
CA ALA A 42 3.63 -3.90 2.27
C ALA A 42 4.98 -3.73 2.97
N HIS A 43 5.56 -4.81 3.51
CA HIS A 43 6.86 -4.75 4.18
C HIS A 43 8.01 -4.35 3.25
N LEU A 44 8.02 -4.85 2.02
CA LEU A 44 9.04 -4.49 1.02
C LEU A 44 8.94 -3.01 0.62
N VAL A 45 7.72 -2.51 0.39
CA VAL A 45 7.48 -1.08 0.13
C VAL A 45 7.94 -0.24 1.31
N SER A 46 7.56 -0.64 2.54
CA SER A 46 7.93 0.03 3.78
C SER A 46 9.44 0.15 3.95
N ALA A 47 10.19 -0.91 3.66
CA ALA A 47 11.65 -0.89 3.74
C ALA A 47 12.27 0.11 2.76
N GLY A 48 11.76 0.18 1.53
CA GLY A 48 12.21 1.16 0.54
C GLY A 48 11.92 2.59 0.97
N VAL A 49 10.69 2.85 1.43
CA VAL A 49 10.26 4.20 1.86
C VAL A 49 10.99 4.63 3.13
N ALA A 50 11.07 3.77 4.16
CA ALA A 50 11.79 4.07 5.39
C ALA A 50 13.27 4.38 5.14
N THR A 51 13.91 3.67 4.20
CA THR A 51 15.28 3.97 3.78
C THR A 51 15.43 5.40 3.26
N LEU A 52 14.47 5.87 2.44
CA LEU A 52 14.48 7.23 1.93
C LEU A 52 14.20 8.26 3.02
N VAL A 53 13.20 8.01 3.87
CA VAL A 53 12.86 8.88 5.02
C VAL A 53 14.07 9.07 5.94
N ASN A 54 14.74 7.97 6.30
CA ASN A 54 15.93 7.99 7.14
C ASN A 54 17.10 8.72 6.45
N LYS A 55 17.25 8.58 5.13
CA LYS A 55 18.29 9.27 4.36
C LYS A 55 18.03 10.77 4.23
N ILE A 56 16.77 11.18 4.10
CA ILE A 56 16.36 12.59 4.04
C ILE A 56 16.64 13.29 5.38
N ALA A 57 16.51 12.56 6.49
CA ALA A 57 16.90 13.00 7.84
C ALA A 57 16.27 14.36 8.26
N GLN A 58 14.99 14.54 7.93
CA GLN A 58 14.19 15.69 8.35
C GLN A 58 13.32 15.32 9.55
N GLU A 59 12.94 16.31 10.37
CA GLU A 59 12.10 16.08 11.56
C GLU A 59 10.71 15.52 11.22
N SER A 60 10.18 15.86 10.04
CA SER A 60 8.87 15.42 9.56
C SER A 60 8.87 15.18 8.06
N VAL A 61 8.39 14.02 7.62
CA VAL A 61 8.31 13.64 6.19
C VAL A 61 6.93 13.08 5.86
N THR A 62 6.25 13.68 4.88
CA THR A 62 5.01 13.10 4.30
C THR A 62 5.31 12.46 2.96
N VAL A 63 4.93 11.20 2.82
CA VAL A 63 5.12 10.41 1.59
C VAL A 63 3.83 10.45 0.78
N GLY A 64 3.89 11.06 -0.41
CA GLY A 64 2.79 10.97 -1.38
C GLY A 64 2.78 9.60 -2.03
N ILE A 65 1.66 8.88 -1.95
CA ILE A 65 1.48 7.55 -2.54
C ILE A 65 0.28 7.51 -3.48
N ASP A 66 0.42 6.79 -4.58
CA ASP A 66 -0.67 6.49 -5.50
C ASP A 66 -0.60 5.03 -5.96
N GLY A 67 -1.73 4.48 -6.40
CA GLY A 67 -1.86 3.12 -6.90
C GLY A 67 -3.09 2.41 -6.34
N SER A 68 -3.67 1.53 -7.15
CA SER A 68 -4.89 0.78 -6.82
C SER A 68 -4.73 -0.11 -5.59
N VAL A 69 -3.55 -0.72 -5.40
CA VAL A 69 -3.30 -1.57 -4.21
C VAL A 69 -3.44 -0.75 -2.93
N TYR A 70 -2.78 0.41 -2.85
CA TYR A 70 -2.89 1.26 -1.66
C TYR A 70 -4.31 1.82 -1.50
N ARG A 71 -4.99 2.18 -2.60
CA ARG A 71 -6.35 2.76 -2.58
C ARG A 71 -7.44 1.75 -2.14
N PHE A 72 -7.36 0.50 -2.59
CA PHE A 72 -8.48 -0.44 -2.50
C PHE A 72 -8.21 -1.66 -1.62
N HIS A 73 -6.95 -1.95 -1.28
CA HIS A 73 -6.66 -3.09 -0.43
C HIS A 73 -6.91 -2.71 1.05
N PRO A 74 -7.79 -3.44 1.77
CA PRO A 74 -8.36 -2.99 3.05
C PRO A 74 -7.34 -2.83 4.18
N HIS A 75 -6.19 -3.48 4.10
CA HIS A 75 -5.17 -3.48 5.16
C HIS A 75 -3.81 -2.93 4.71
N PHE A 76 -3.67 -2.46 3.48
CA PHE A 76 -2.34 -2.18 2.94
C PHE A 76 -1.70 -0.94 3.57
N HIS A 77 -2.52 0.08 3.86
CA HIS A 77 -2.08 1.27 4.62
C HIS A 77 -1.52 0.87 5.99
N ASP A 78 -2.30 0.14 6.79
CA ASP A 78 -1.92 -0.23 8.16
C ASP A 78 -0.65 -1.07 8.18
N LEU A 79 -0.53 -2.06 7.28
CA LEU A 79 0.66 -2.90 7.16
C LEU A 79 1.92 -2.09 6.79
N ILE A 80 1.77 -1.04 5.98
CA ILE A 80 2.89 -0.15 5.67
C ILE A 80 3.25 0.70 6.88
N MET A 81 2.25 1.34 7.52
CA MET A 81 2.49 2.23 8.66
C MET A 81 3.12 1.47 9.84
N GLU A 82 2.60 0.28 10.15
CA GLU A 82 3.17 -0.63 11.15
C GLU A 82 4.63 -0.93 10.82
N LYS A 83 4.92 -1.35 9.58
CA LYS A 83 6.27 -1.76 9.24
C LYS A 83 7.26 -0.59 9.13
N MET A 84 6.80 0.59 8.71
CA MET A 84 7.65 1.78 8.73
C MET A 84 7.96 2.25 10.13
N ALA A 85 7.04 2.11 11.09
CA ALA A 85 7.30 2.46 12.49
C ALA A 85 8.45 1.64 13.09
N ASP A 86 8.63 0.38 12.65
CA ASP A 86 9.78 -0.45 13.04
C ASP A 86 11.12 0.00 12.43
N LEU A 87 11.09 0.65 11.25
CA LEU A 87 12.26 0.83 10.39
C LEU A 87 12.76 2.28 10.34
N VAL A 88 11.89 3.25 10.62
CA VAL A 88 12.24 4.68 10.63
C VAL A 88 13.02 5.02 11.89
N THR A 89 14.08 5.84 11.74
CA THR A 89 14.91 6.31 12.85
C THR A 89 14.05 7.00 13.90
N PRO A 90 14.16 6.63 15.19
CA PRO A 90 13.42 7.28 16.26
C PRO A 90 13.60 8.80 16.24
N GLY A 91 12.48 9.53 16.37
CA GLY A 91 12.45 11.00 16.35
C GLY A 91 12.06 11.61 15.00
N ILE A 92 12.13 10.86 13.89
CA ILE A 92 11.57 11.30 12.61
C ILE A 92 10.07 11.02 12.61
N LYS A 93 9.25 12.06 12.46
CA LYS A 93 7.81 11.92 12.24
C LYS A 93 7.58 11.61 10.76
N PHE A 94 6.67 10.68 10.48
CA PHE A 94 6.29 10.39 9.11
C PHE A 94 4.79 10.16 8.97
N ASP A 95 4.28 10.41 7.77
CA ASP A 95 2.92 10.09 7.38
C ASP A 95 2.85 9.71 5.89
N ILE A 96 1.80 9.02 5.49
CA ILE A 96 1.56 8.64 4.10
C ILE A 96 0.22 9.22 3.65
N MET A 97 0.24 9.96 2.55
CA MET A 97 -0.92 10.66 2.00
C MET A 97 -1.23 10.17 0.59
N LEU A 98 -2.51 9.89 0.32
CA LEU A 98 -2.97 9.53 -1.02
C LEU A 98 -2.82 10.73 -1.98
N SER A 99 -2.17 10.52 -3.11
CA SER A 99 -2.05 11.47 -4.19
C SER A 99 -3.10 11.16 -5.27
N GLU A 100 -4.11 12.03 -5.43
CA GLU A 100 -5.24 11.76 -6.35
C GLU A 100 -4.88 11.86 -7.84
N ASP A 101 -3.98 12.77 -8.21
CA ASP A 101 -3.49 13.01 -9.58
C ASP A 101 -2.04 13.49 -9.57
N GLY A 102 -1.13 12.61 -9.15
CA GLY A 102 0.30 12.94 -9.06
C GLY A 102 0.93 13.18 -10.43
N SER A 103 0.50 12.44 -11.46
CA SER A 103 1.08 12.52 -12.80
C SER A 103 0.66 13.80 -13.53
N GLY A 104 -0.62 14.19 -13.49
CA GLY A 104 -1.11 15.39 -14.19
C GLY A 104 -0.63 16.67 -13.52
N ARG A 105 -0.90 16.81 -12.22
CA ARG A 105 -0.51 18.01 -11.45
C ARG A 105 1.00 18.17 -11.34
N GLY A 106 1.72 17.06 -11.13
CA GLY A 106 3.18 17.06 -11.06
C GLY A 106 3.80 17.53 -12.37
N ALA A 107 3.36 16.99 -13.51
CA ALA A 107 3.85 17.40 -14.82
C ALA A 107 3.57 18.89 -15.10
N ALA A 108 2.37 19.37 -14.79
CA ALA A 108 2.02 20.78 -14.98
C ALA A 108 2.88 21.72 -14.11
N LEU A 109 3.13 21.35 -12.85
CA LEU A 109 3.97 22.14 -11.94
C LEU A 109 5.41 22.20 -12.45
N VAL A 110 5.98 21.07 -12.85
CA VAL A 110 7.35 21.02 -13.39
C VAL A 110 7.45 21.85 -14.68
N ALA A 111 6.45 21.77 -15.57
CA ALA A 111 6.41 22.59 -16.78
C ALA A 111 6.35 24.10 -16.44
N ALA A 112 5.51 24.50 -15.49
CA ALA A 112 5.41 25.90 -15.05
C ALA A 112 6.75 26.41 -14.50
N VAL A 113 7.42 25.64 -13.64
CA VAL A 113 8.74 25.99 -13.08
C VAL A 113 9.80 26.12 -14.18
N ALA A 114 9.83 25.18 -15.13
CA ALA A 114 10.77 25.22 -16.26
C ALA A 114 10.53 26.41 -17.20
N CYS A 115 9.26 26.79 -17.40
CA CYS A 115 8.87 27.94 -18.23
C CYS A 115 9.04 29.28 -17.50
N SER A 116 9.12 29.31 -16.16
CA SER A 116 9.33 30.52 -15.36
C SER A 116 10.80 30.97 -15.23
N GLY A 117 11.70 30.48 -16.10
CA GLY A 117 13.08 30.95 -16.17
C GLY A 117 13.18 32.48 -16.32
N PRO A 118 14.29 33.11 -15.87
CA PRO A 118 14.35 34.54 -15.63
C PRO A 118 13.99 35.36 -16.86
N VAL A 119 13.18 36.40 -16.65
CA VAL A 119 12.95 37.47 -17.65
C VAL A 119 14.34 38.01 -18.01
N LYS A 120 14.77 37.78 -19.25
CA LYS A 120 15.92 38.48 -19.81
C LYS A 120 15.61 39.96 -19.96
#